data_AF-A0AAU0QZ94-F1
#
_entry.id   AF-A0AAU0QZ94-F1
#
_cell.length_a   1.000
_cell.length_b   1.000
_cell.length_c   1.000
_cell.angle_alpha   90.00
_cell.angle_beta   90.00
_cell.angle_gamma   90.00
#
_symmetry.space_group_name_H-M   'P 1'
#
loop_
_entity.id
_entity.type
_entity.pdbx_description
1 polymer ?
#
loop_
_entity_poly.entity_id
_entity_poly.type
_entity_poly.pdbx_seq_one_letter_code
_entity_poly.pdbx_strand_id
1 'polypeptide(L)'
;MAKIGDILKQPEPNWKRYDDTNTLIEYDENWSKYPAVTEYDGSSIGALKGKNSSFKFQFRGTKLRLIVACSDTRYYSNKISVSIDDLPIEYFDANTVANTFQVLKYEKLNLENKNHIVKVTVVNSAATAATFDYRFDALDIDENGTLLPVNYKEKHLVSLYKKQSGEIFIEDFNSINPEWIISPSDSFSIAARKGFMRLNHTADKDVLLLIDKPQGDIAIQVIADYTPDVEGDKGGLIIYQNADNKVEFLESHSITSSKEHKEWLATSTGEHWDFYSKVDSTFDYADSDKLEATKIGVVLKKGVSDSYEPLDIDRILITSGHKLKLRQLFPNNKVILKDENGTKISINQVSKSNTGIDINLPSLEFQGSIEVYDEQNNLIAGKKALFYGGDIYNMGSPIKILMDSKDLNDTDPTDLGYMIEGKRMIKMIVQNENSIAVQNLKISIEQYMEKVGYTWADVSLDKSTWADQITIGTLGANSDKEFWVLVTKDLNYMGLEPILFNIKLQHD
;
A
#
# COMPACT_ATOMS: atom_id res chain seq x y z
N MET A 1 11.37 36.88 29.69
CA MET A 1 11.87 35.97 28.65
C MET A 1 13.25 35.54 29.06
N ALA A 2 13.39 34.25 29.37
CA ALA A 2 14.66 33.63 29.70
C ALA A 2 15.60 33.69 28.48
N LYS A 3 16.89 33.74 28.75
CA LYS A 3 17.95 33.71 27.75
C LYS A 3 18.75 32.42 27.90
N ILE A 4 19.49 32.07 26.85
CA ILE A 4 20.46 30.97 26.92
C ILE A 4 21.42 31.22 28.10
N GLY A 5 21.52 30.22 28.99
CA GLY A 5 22.29 30.25 30.22
C GLY A 5 21.45 30.49 31.49
N ASP A 6 20.20 30.92 31.38
CA ASP A 6 19.33 31.12 32.54
C ASP A 6 18.81 29.79 33.11
N ILE A 7 18.59 29.76 34.42
CA ILE A 7 17.88 28.67 35.09
C ILE A 7 16.39 28.82 34.81
N LEU A 8 15.78 27.83 34.15
CA LEU A 8 14.39 27.86 33.71
C LEU A 8 13.59 26.72 34.34
N LYS A 9 13.10 26.94 35.57
CA LYS A 9 12.42 25.90 36.37
C LYS A 9 11.03 25.51 35.90
N GLN A 10 10.37 26.38 35.14
CA GLN A 10 9.04 26.17 34.59
C GLN A 10 8.99 26.75 33.18
N PRO A 11 8.14 26.21 32.27
CA PRO A 11 7.97 26.79 30.95
C PRO A 11 7.40 28.21 31.06
N GLU A 12 7.87 29.12 30.21
CA GLU A 12 7.31 30.47 30.09
C GLU A 12 5.94 30.45 29.38
N PRO A 13 5.12 31.51 29.47
CA PRO A 13 3.87 31.59 28.69
C PRO A 13 4.10 31.34 27.20
N ASN A 14 3.18 30.61 26.55
CA ASN A 14 3.28 30.12 25.17
C ASN A 14 4.32 29.00 24.95
N TRP A 15 4.75 28.33 26.02
CA TRP A 15 5.61 27.14 25.96
C TRP A 15 5.00 25.98 26.75
N LYS A 16 5.23 24.76 26.28
CA LYS A 16 4.84 23.51 26.93
C LYS A 16 6.07 22.65 27.19
N ARG A 17 6.23 22.18 28.44
CA ARG A 17 7.36 21.35 28.88
C ARG A 17 7.05 19.85 28.80
N TYR A 18 8.02 19.09 28.31
CA TYR A 18 8.07 17.64 28.35
C TYR A 18 9.32 17.19 29.13
N ASP A 19 9.13 16.21 30.00
CA ASP A 19 10.17 15.60 30.83
C ASP A 19 11.13 14.74 30.00
N ASP A 20 12.38 14.57 30.47
CA ASP A 20 13.38 13.69 29.85
C ASP A 20 12.94 12.23 29.76
N THR A 21 12.02 11.79 30.62
CA THR A 21 11.50 10.42 30.59
C THR A 21 10.30 10.22 29.65
N ASN A 22 9.91 11.25 28.89
CA ASN A 22 8.79 11.14 27.94
C ASN A 22 9.06 10.04 26.90
N THR A 23 8.11 9.12 26.73
CA THR A 23 8.26 7.94 25.85
C THR A 23 8.40 8.26 24.37
N LEU A 24 8.15 9.50 23.95
CA LEU A 24 8.32 9.97 22.56
C LEU A 24 9.73 10.52 22.29
N ILE A 25 10.62 10.51 23.29
CA ILE A 25 12.04 10.81 23.15
C ILE A 25 12.80 9.48 23.07
N GLU A 26 13.43 9.22 21.93
CA GLU A 26 14.19 8.00 21.70
C GLU A 26 15.68 8.25 21.94
N TYR A 27 16.21 7.61 22.98
CA TYR A 27 17.62 7.56 23.30
C TYR A 27 18.28 6.35 22.63
N ASP A 28 19.53 6.48 22.22
CA ASP A 28 20.33 5.29 21.94
C ASP A 28 20.74 4.56 23.23
N GLU A 29 21.47 3.44 23.10
CA GLU A 29 21.90 2.62 24.24
C GLU A 29 22.91 3.31 25.17
N ASN A 30 23.42 4.49 24.81
CA ASN A 30 24.50 5.17 25.52
C ASN A 30 24.01 6.22 26.52
N TRP A 31 22.85 5.96 27.13
CA TRP A 31 22.20 6.87 28.07
C TRP A 31 21.81 6.13 29.35
N SER A 32 21.85 6.82 30.49
CA SER A 32 21.35 6.25 31.75
C SER A 32 20.65 7.27 32.62
N LYS A 33 19.57 6.85 33.27
CA LYS A 33 18.81 7.68 34.20
C LYS A 33 19.66 8.09 35.41
N TYR A 34 19.58 9.35 35.78
CA TYR A 34 20.18 9.92 36.98
C TYR A 34 19.10 10.56 37.85
N PRO A 35 18.70 9.91 38.96
CA PRO A 35 17.74 10.48 39.91
C PRO A 35 18.32 11.68 40.65
N ALA A 36 17.65 12.83 40.58
CA ALA A 36 18.06 14.05 41.26
C ALA A 36 16.87 14.99 41.44
N VAL A 37 16.49 15.25 42.70
CA VAL A 37 15.35 16.13 43.06
C VAL A 37 15.52 17.59 42.62
N THR A 38 16.72 17.98 42.18
CA THR A 38 17.01 19.31 41.65
C THR A 38 16.71 19.46 40.17
N GLU A 39 16.48 18.35 39.46
CA GLU A 39 16.09 18.30 38.05
C GLU A 39 14.56 18.40 37.93
N TYR A 40 14.06 18.66 36.74
CA TYR A 40 12.63 18.64 36.48
C TYR A 40 12.08 17.22 36.69
N ASP A 41 10.90 17.13 37.29
CA ASP A 41 10.25 15.88 37.74
C ASP A 41 11.14 14.87 38.51
N GLY A 42 12.26 15.34 39.07
CA GLY A 42 13.14 14.57 39.94
C GLY A 42 14.16 13.66 39.25
N SER A 43 14.36 13.76 37.94
CA SER A 43 15.44 13.04 37.24
C SER A 43 15.96 13.74 36.00
N SER A 44 17.05 13.20 35.45
CA SER A 44 17.59 13.57 34.13
C SER A 44 18.14 12.30 33.46
N ILE A 45 18.25 12.27 32.14
CA ILE A 45 18.96 11.20 31.42
C ILE A 45 20.36 11.69 31.05
N GLY A 46 21.38 10.98 31.53
CA GLY A 46 22.78 11.29 31.29
C GLY A 46 23.37 10.58 30.07
N ALA A 47 24.04 11.34 29.20
CA ALA A 47 24.81 10.82 28.08
C ALA A 47 26.11 10.20 28.60
N LEU A 48 26.29 8.88 28.44
CA LEU A 48 27.46 8.17 28.94
C LEU A 48 28.75 8.70 28.32
N LYS A 49 29.76 8.92 29.18
CA LYS A 49 31.06 9.48 28.80
C LYS A 49 31.68 8.74 27.61
N GLY A 50 32.08 9.50 26.58
CA GLY A 50 32.94 9.00 25.50
C GLY A 50 32.24 8.06 24.53
N LYS A 51 30.91 8.07 24.51
CA LYS A 51 30.10 7.15 23.70
C LYS A 51 29.44 7.80 22.49
N ASN A 52 29.64 9.09 22.27
CA ASN A 52 28.97 9.86 21.22
C ASN A 52 27.44 9.71 21.29
N SER A 53 26.90 9.70 22.51
CA SER A 53 25.48 9.43 22.76
C SER A 53 24.59 10.41 22.01
N SER A 54 23.48 9.90 21.50
CA SER A 54 22.49 10.65 20.75
C SER A 54 21.08 10.32 21.19
N PHE A 55 20.20 11.31 21.11
CA PHE A 55 18.76 11.11 21.23
C PHE A 55 18.05 11.85 20.12
N LYS A 56 16.82 11.41 19.82
CA LYS A 56 15.96 12.01 18.80
C LYS A 56 14.53 12.12 19.29
N PHE A 57 13.85 13.13 18.81
CA PHE A 57 12.43 13.32 19.02
C PHE A 57 11.82 14.00 17.80
N GLN A 58 10.50 13.87 17.67
CA GLN A 58 9.74 14.54 16.63
C GLN A 58 8.67 15.41 17.27
N PHE A 59 8.44 16.61 16.76
CA PHE A 59 7.42 17.51 17.27
C PHE A 59 6.73 18.29 16.16
N ARG A 60 5.50 18.75 16.40
CA ARG A 60 4.84 19.75 15.57
C ARG A 60 4.85 21.10 16.27
N GLY A 61 5.38 22.13 15.63
CA GLY A 61 5.45 23.48 16.20
C GLY A 61 6.36 24.42 15.40
N THR A 62 6.66 25.58 15.99
CA THR A 62 7.48 26.65 15.40
C THR A 62 8.73 26.97 16.21
N LYS A 63 8.89 26.38 17.40
CA LYS A 63 10.02 26.66 18.29
C LYS A 63 10.28 25.52 19.28
N LEU A 64 11.53 25.41 19.72
CA LEU A 64 11.94 24.46 20.75
C LEU A 64 13.05 25.00 21.65
N ARG A 65 13.14 24.46 22.87
CA ARG A 65 14.24 24.70 23.83
C ARG A 65 14.72 23.41 24.45
N LEU A 66 16.03 23.30 24.68
CA LEU A 66 16.61 22.20 25.45
C LEU A 66 17.10 22.72 26.81
N ILE A 67 16.62 22.07 27.86
CA ILE A 67 17.00 22.30 29.24
C ILE A 67 17.88 21.14 29.70
N VAL A 68 19.03 21.47 30.30
CA VAL A 68 20.05 20.48 30.67
C VAL A 68 20.65 20.80 32.03
N ALA A 69 21.27 19.79 32.65
CA ALA A 69 22.22 20.01 33.72
C ALA A 69 23.57 20.44 33.15
N CYS A 70 24.22 21.36 33.84
CA CYS A 70 25.52 21.91 33.48
C CYS A 70 26.56 21.68 34.59
N SER A 71 27.82 21.56 34.19
CA SER A 71 28.97 21.43 35.07
C SER A 71 30.13 22.28 34.52
N ASP A 72 31.24 22.39 35.24
CA ASP A 72 32.41 23.04 34.67
C ASP A 72 33.03 22.27 33.49
N THR A 73 33.83 22.99 32.69
CA THR A 73 34.44 22.52 31.43
C THR A 73 35.38 21.33 31.59
N ARG A 74 35.78 20.98 32.82
CA ARG A 74 36.55 19.76 33.10
C ARG A 74 35.67 18.52 33.05
N TYR A 75 34.36 18.66 33.28
CA TYR A 75 33.47 17.52 33.44
C TYR A 75 32.49 17.36 32.29
N TYR A 76 31.90 18.44 31.75
CA TYR A 76 30.87 18.33 30.71
C TYR A 76 31.36 18.79 29.34
N SER A 77 30.69 18.27 28.32
CA SER A 77 30.96 18.57 26.91
C SER A 77 30.78 20.05 26.62
N ASN A 78 31.72 20.62 25.87
CA ASN A 78 31.59 21.96 25.32
C ASN A 78 31.09 21.98 23.88
N LYS A 79 30.74 20.82 23.31
CA LYS A 79 30.27 20.72 21.94
C LYS A 79 29.27 19.56 21.78
N ILE A 80 28.00 19.93 21.73
CA ILE A 80 26.87 19.04 21.47
C ILE A 80 26.17 19.59 20.24
N SER A 81 25.93 18.75 19.23
CA SER A 81 25.26 19.16 17.99
C SER A 81 23.75 19.00 18.09
N VAL A 82 23.03 19.87 17.38
CA VAL A 82 21.59 19.80 17.15
C VAL A 82 21.35 19.88 15.65
N SER A 83 20.71 18.84 15.09
CA SER A 83 20.21 18.85 13.72
C SER A 83 18.69 18.87 13.73
N ILE A 84 18.09 19.76 12.95
CA ILE A 84 16.63 19.94 12.82
C ILE A 84 16.31 19.84 11.33
N ASP A 85 15.58 18.79 10.93
CA ASP A 85 15.31 18.48 9.52
C ASP A 85 16.59 18.54 8.66
N ASP A 86 16.53 19.29 7.54
CA ASP A 86 17.65 19.57 6.64
C ASP A 86 18.32 20.94 6.89
N LEU A 87 18.05 21.57 8.04
CA LEU A 87 18.70 22.84 8.40
C LEU A 87 20.18 22.63 8.75
N PRO A 88 21.03 23.67 8.62
CA PRO A 88 22.42 23.60 9.06
C PRO A 88 22.54 23.15 10.53
N ILE A 89 23.53 22.28 10.81
CA ILE A 89 23.80 21.79 12.16
C ILE A 89 24.23 22.94 13.06
N GLU A 90 23.59 23.04 14.23
CA GLU A 90 23.91 24.01 15.28
C GLU A 90 24.55 23.30 16.48
N TYR A 91 25.11 24.07 17.42
CA TYR A 91 25.83 23.53 18.57
C TYR A 91 25.53 24.29 19.85
N PHE A 92 25.60 23.60 20.98
CA PHE A 92 25.61 24.20 22.32
C PHE A 92 26.64 23.52 23.24
N ASP A 93 26.89 24.13 24.39
CA ASP A 93 27.72 23.57 25.47
C ASP A 93 26.88 23.28 26.72
N ALA A 94 27.30 22.30 27.51
CA ALA A 94 26.71 21.99 28.81
C ALA A 94 27.54 22.55 29.98
N ASN A 95 28.22 23.70 29.77
CA ASN A 95 29.19 24.23 30.73
C ASN A 95 28.70 25.42 31.54
N THR A 96 29.08 25.46 32.81
CA THR A 96 28.86 26.58 33.75
C THR A 96 30.04 26.69 34.71
N VAL A 97 30.14 27.77 35.50
CA VAL A 97 31.25 27.94 36.47
C VAL A 97 31.17 26.94 37.63
N ALA A 98 29.95 26.52 37.98
CA ALA A 98 29.65 25.52 38.99
C ALA A 98 28.45 24.67 38.53
N ASN A 99 28.25 23.52 39.19
CA ASN A 99 27.12 22.64 38.90
C ASN A 99 25.80 23.39 39.01
N THR A 100 25.06 23.42 37.92
CA THR A 100 23.78 24.15 37.81
C THR A 100 22.78 23.27 37.06
N PHE A 101 21.55 23.22 37.54
CA PHE A 101 20.49 22.33 37.03
C PHE A 101 19.38 23.13 36.36
N GLN A 102 18.61 22.49 35.48
CA GLN A 102 17.51 23.09 34.73
C GLN A 102 17.93 24.36 33.95
N VAL A 103 19.04 24.30 33.22
CA VAL A 103 19.60 25.44 32.48
C VAL A 103 19.17 25.40 31.01
N LEU A 104 18.61 26.52 30.51
CA LEU A 104 18.29 26.69 29.10
C LEU A 104 19.58 26.81 28.28
N LYS A 105 19.95 25.78 27.51
CA LYS A 105 21.21 25.75 26.75
C LYS A 105 21.06 25.82 25.23
N TYR A 106 19.87 25.54 24.72
CA TYR A 106 19.59 25.65 23.30
C TYR A 106 18.18 26.20 23.08
N GLU A 107 18.03 27.08 22.10
CA GLU A 107 16.75 27.63 21.67
C GLU A 107 16.75 27.78 20.15
N LYS A 108 15.68 27.29 19.52
CA LYS A 108 15.38 27.53 18.11
C LYS A 108 14.00 28.18 18.00
N LEU A 109 13.94 29.30 17.30
CA LEU A 109 12.71 30.06 17.04
C LEU A 109 12.44 30.11 15.53
N ASN A 110 11.22 30.52 15.17
CA ASN A 110 10.81 30.82 13.80
C ASN A 110 10.99 29.64 12.83
N LEU A 111 10.75 28.42 13.31
CA LEU A 111 10.58 27.26 12.45
C LEU A 111 9.22 27.34 11.75
N GLU A 112 9.13 26.73 10.57
CA GLU A 112 7.86 26.54 9.86
C GLU A 112 6.91 25.70 10.72
N ASN A 113 5.61 26.01 10.79
CA ASN A 113 4.68 25.24 11.60
C ASN A 113 4.35 23.86 10.99
N LYS A 114 5.28 22.91 11.09
CA LYS A 114 5.18 21.55 10.55
C LYS A 114 5.74 20.53 11.55
N ASN A 115 5.79 19.27 11.13
CA ASN A 115 6.49 18.24 11.90
C ASN A 115 7.99 18.38 11.67
N HIS A 116 8.76 18.49 12.74
CA HIS A 116 10.22 18.58 12.73
C HIS A 116 10.84 17.34 13.37
N ILE A 117 11.90 16.82 12.75
CA ILE A 117 12.74 15.77 13.33
C ILE A 117 13.98 16.43 13.91
N VAL A 118 14.21 16.22 15.20
CA VAL A 118 15.37 16.75 15.91
C VAL A 118 16.25 15.61 16.37
N LYS A 119 17.56 15.73 16.13
CA LYS A 119 18.57 14.83 16.69
C LYS A 119 19.63 15.65 17.40
N VAL A 120 19.96 15.24 18.62
CA VAL A 120 20.99 15.85 19.46
C VAL A 120 22.09 14.83 19.67
N THR A 121 23.36 15.21 19.50
CA THR A 121 24.49 14.26 19.57
C THR A 121 25.69 14.88 20.28
N VAL A 122 26.30 14.15 21.21
CA VAL A 122 27.57 14.54 21.82
C VAL A 122 28.68 14.47 20.77
N VAL A 123 29.37 15.59 20.54
CA VAL A 123 30.46 15.67 19.54
C VAL A 123 31.82 15.46 20.19
N ASN A 124 31.97 15.90 21.44
CA ASN A 124 33.19 15.65 22.21
C ASN A 124 32.90 15.39 23.68
N SER A 125 33.86 14.72 24.32
CA SER A 125 33.84 14.40 25.75
C SER A 125 34.93 15.17 26.47
N ALA A 126 34.64 15.65 27.68
CA ALA A 126 35.67 16.27 28.51
C ALA A 126 36.63 15.21 29.05
N ALA A 127 37.94 15.50 29.08
CA ALA A 127 38.97 14.53 29.48
C ALA A 127 38.71 13.94 30.88
N THR A 128 38.26 14.80 31.80
CA THR A 128 38.00 14.47 33.20
C THR A 128 36.52 14.27 33.53
N ALA A 129 35.65 14.12 32.51
CA ALA A 129 34.27 13.67 32.74
C ALA A 129 34.26 12.41 33.61
N ALA A 130 33.39 12.34 34.61
CA ALA A 130 33.29 11.18 35.49
C ALA A 130 32.44 10.09 34.81
N THR A 131 31.12 10.31 34.78
CA THR A 131 30.13 9.34 34.30
C THR A 131 29.44 9.81 33.02
N PHE A 132 29.17 11.11 32.91
CA PHE A 132 28.36 11.69 31.84
C PHE A 132 29.09 12.81 31.12
N ASP A 133 28.87 12.91 29.82
CA ASP A 133 29.29 14.06 29.01
C ASP A 133 28.35 15.25 29.21
N TYR A 134 27.06 15.01 29.45
CA TYR A 134 26.10 15.96 30.00
C TYR A 134 24.82 15.21 30.42
N ARG A 135 23.86 15.91 31.04
CA ARG A 135 22.54 15.32 31.35
C ARG A 135 21.43 16.18 30.77
N PHE A 136 20.54 15.55 30.02
CA PHE A 136 19.35 16.17 29.46
C PHE A 136 18.19 16.07 30.47
N ASP A 137 17.49 17.17 30.67
CA ASP A 137 16.52 17.36 31.76
C ASP A 137 15.10 17.59 31.23
N ALA A 138 14.93 18.52 30.29
CA ALA A 138 13.61 18.77 29.71
C ALA A 138 13.65 19.41 28.32
N LEU A 139 12.51 19.34 27.64
CA LEU A 139 12.24 19.97 26.35
C LEU A 139 11.06 20.91 26.47
N ASP A 140 11.19 22.15 26.02
CA ASP A 140 10.02 23.01 25.77
C ASP A 140 9.75 23.13 24.26
N ILE A 141 8.47 23.10 23.88
CA ILE A 141 7.99 23.45 22.52
C ILE A 141 6.84 24.47 22.63
N ASP A 142 6.23 24.87 21.51
CA ASP A 142 5.00 25.69 21.51
C ASP A 142 3.94 25.16 22.48
N GLU A 143 3.19 26.06 23.13
CA GLU A 143 2.08 25.70 24.02
C GLU A 143 1.04 24.78 23.34
N ASN A 144 0.72 25.07 22.09
CA ASN A 144 -0.17 24.25 21.25
C ASN A 144 0.57 23.17 20.44
N GLY A 145 1.90 23.06 20.62
CA GLY A 145 2.73 22.06 19.98
C GLY A 145 2.59 20.68 20.63
N THR A 146 2.90 19.64 19.88
CA THR A 146 2.78 18.25 20.35
C THR A 146 4.01 17.44 19.96
N LEU A 147 4.53 16.63 20.90
CA LEU A 147 5.49 15.57 20.59
C LEU A 147 4.80 14.45 19.82
N LEU A 148 5.51 13.89 18.86
CA LEU A 148 5.01 12.84 17.97
C LEU A 148 5.88 11.58 18.13
N PRO A 149 5.35 10.38 17.84
CA PRO A 149 6.16 9.19 17.72
C PRO A 149 7.32 9.43 16.75
N VAL A 150 8.51 8.94 17.08
CA VAL A 150 9.66 9.08 16.19
C VAL A 150 9.39 8.27 14.92
N ASN A 151 9.59 8.90 13.75
CA ASN A 151 9.16 8.43 12.43
C ASN A 151 7.66 8.63 12.13
N TYR A 152 6.97 9.53 12.84
CA TYR A 152 5.63 9.95 12.45
C TYR A 152 5.68 10.60 11.06
N LYS A 153 5.21 9.87 10.04
CA LYS A 153 5.01 10.42 8.71
C LYS A 153 3.66 11.11 8.68
N GLU A 154 3.63 12.34 8.16
CA GLU A 154 2.40 13.11 8.03
C GLU A 154 1.38 12.27 7.24
N LYS A 155 0.20 12.06 7.87
CA LYS A 155 -0.86 11.23 7.34
C LYS A 155 -1.34 11.84 6.02
N HIS A 156 -1.26 11.04 4.97
CA HIS A 156 -1.49 11.42 3.58
C HIS A 156 -2.80 12.19 3.37
N LEU A 157 -2.75 13.32 2.63
CA LEU A 157 -3.94 14.08 2.21
C LEU A 157 -4.85 13.27 1.25
N VAL A 158 -4.34 12.17 0.70
CA VAL A 158 -5.03 11.30 -0.26
C VAL A 158 -4.65 9.83 -0.02
N SER A 159 -5.51 8.90 -0.44
CA SER A 159 -5.31 7.45 -0.38
C SER A 159 -5.61 6.82 -1.74
N LEU A 160 -5.20 5.56 -1.93
CA LEU A 160 -5.50 4.77 -3.13
C LEU A 160 -6.58 3.73 -2.83
N TYR A 161 -7.68 3.80 -3.58
CA TYR A 161 -8.85 2.92 -3.47
C TYR A 161 -8.99 2.05 -4.69
N LYS A 162 -9.22 0.75 -4.48
CA LYS A 162 -9.42 -0.18 -5.60
C LYS A 162 -10.82 0.04 -6.14
N LYS A 163 -10.93 0.64 -7.33
CA LYS A 163 -12.22 0.92 -7.98
C LYS A 163 -12.74 -0.28 -8.77
N GLN A 164 -11.84 -1.06 -9.35
CA GLN A 164 -12.18 -2.23 -10.15
C GLN A 164 -11.10 -3.29 -9.99
N SER A 165 -11.51 -4.55 -9.82
CA SER A 165 -10.61 -5.70 -9.90
C SER A 165 -10.33 -6.09 -11.34
N GLY A 166 -9.07 -6.41 -11.60
CA GLY A 166 -8.59 -6.97 -12.85
C GLY A 166 -8.68 -8.49 -12.90
N GLU A 167 -8.77 -9.16 -11.75
CA GLU A 167 -8.92 -10.61 -11.66
C GLU A 167 -10.21 -11.09 -12.33
N ILE A 168 -10.10 -12.09 -13.21
CA ILE A 168 -11.24 -12.77 -13.81
C ILE A 168 -11.25 -14.24 -13.39
N PHE A 169 -10.13 -14.93 -13.55
CA PHE A 169 -10.02 -16.35 -13.26
C PHE A 169 -8.58 -16.72 -12.91
N ILE A 170 -8.38 -17.53 -11.88
CA ILE A 170 -7.09 -18.05 -11.45
C ILE A 170 -7.24 -19.55 -11.23
N GLU A 171 -6.34 -20.31 -11.83
CA GLU A 171 -6.24 -21.76 -11.67
C GLU A 171 -4.89 -22.11 -11.05
N ASP A 172 -4.94 -22.90 -9.97
CA ASP A 172 -3.79 -23.37 -9.19
C ASP A 172 -3.67 -24.91 -9.20
N PHE A 173 -4.60 -25.59 -9.87
CA PHE A 173 -4.66 -27.04 -10.04
C PHE A 173 -4.59 -27.85 -8.73
N ASN A 174 -4.99 -27.26 -7.61
CA ASN A 174 -5.30 -28.03 -6.40
C ASN A 174 -6.55 -28.91 -6.58
N SER A 175 -7.43 -28.54 -7.52
CA SER A 175 -8.54 -29.33 -8.04
C SER A 175 -8.83 -28.93 -9.49
N ILE A 176 -9.47 -29.79 -10.28
CA ILE A 176 -9.82 -29.46 -11.67
C ILE A 176 -11.11 -28.62 -11.69
N ASN A 177 -11.05 -27.40 -12.21
CA ASN A 177 -12.25 -26.65 -12.54
C ASN A 177 -12.99 -27.32 -13.73
N PRO A 178 -14.30 -27.66 -13.61
CA PRO A 178 -15.08 -28.28 -14.68
C PRO A 178 -15.28 -27.41 -15.93
N GLU A 179 -14.97 -26.11 -15.89
CA GLU A 179 -15.01 -25.23 -17.07
C GLU A 179 -13.88 -25.51 -18.07
N TRP A 180 -12.83 -26.21 -17.65
CA TRP A 180 -11.76 -26.63 -18.54
C TRP A 180 -12.23 -27.73 -19.51
N ILE A 181 -12.02 -27.47 -20.80
CA ILE A 181 -12.17 -28.44 -21.88
C ILE A 181 -10.81 -29.06 -22.15
N ILE A 182 -10.70 -30.36 -21.86
CA ILE A 182 -9.48 -31.13 -22.07
C ILE A 182 -9.70 -32.14 -23.20
N SER A 183 -8.81 -32.15 -24.19
CA SER A 183 -8.88 -33.07 -25.32
C SER A 183 -7.49 -33.51 -25.76
N PRO A 184 -7.20 -34.83 -25.83
CA PRO A 184 -8.03 -35.95 -25.34
C PRO A 184 -8.30 -35.90 -23.82
N SER A 185 -9.38 -36.53 -23.36
CA SER A 185 -9.79 -36.44 -21.95
C SER A 185 -8.90 -37.26 -21.00
N ASP A 186 -8.04 -38.13 -21.52
CA ASP A 186 -7.14 -39.02 -20.77
C ASP A 186 -5.67 -38.57 -20.82
N SER A 187 -5.36 -37.48 -21.52
CA SER A 187 -3.99 -37.01 -21.74
C SER A 187 -3.50 -36.00 -20.69
N PHE A 188 -4.05 -36.04 -19.47
CA PHE A 188 -3.65 -35.15 -18.38
C PHE A 188 -3.61 -35.85 -17.02
N SER A 189 -2.91 -35.24 -16.05
CA SER A 189 -2.89 -35.70 -14.65
C SER A 189 -2.64 -34.56 -13.67
N ILE A 190 -3.49 -34.45 -12.65
CA ILE A 190 -3.25 -33.60 -11.47
C ILE A 190 -2.67 -34.39 -10.28
N ALA A 191 -2.53 -35.70 -10.42
CA ALA A 191 -1.98 -36.59 -9.40
C ALA A 191 -0.47 -36.81 -9.57
N ALA A 192 0.05 -36.59 -10.78
CA ALA A 192 1.48 -36.76 -11.10
C ALA A 192 2.37 -35.82 -10.27
N ARG A 193 1.91 -34.59 -10.06
CA ARG A 193 2.59 -33.57 -9.24
C ARG A 193 1.53 -32.69 -8.59
N LYS A 194 1.51 -32.65 -7.26
CA LYS A 194 0.52 -31.88 -6.49
C LYS A 194 0.67 -30.38 -6.81
N GLY A 195 -0.46 -29.72 -7.10
CA GLY A 195 -0.51 -28.29 -7.44
C GLY A 195 -0.11 -27.99 -8.89
N PHE A 196 -0.02 -29.03 -9.73
CA PHE A 196 0.30 -28.89 -11.16
C PHE A 196 -0.69 -29.69 -11.99
N MET A 197 -0.97 -29.20 -13.20
CA MET A 197 -1.60 -29.99 -14.25
C MET A 197 -0.54 -30.46 -15.23
N ARG A 198 -0.29 -31.77 -15.25
CA ARG A 198 0.55 -32.40 -16.27
C ARG A 198 -0.25 -32.69 -17.53
N LEU A 199 0.20 -32.22 -18.68
CA LEU A 199 -0.24 -32.66 -20.00
C LEU A 199 0.79 -33.64 -20.58
N ASN A 200 0.33 -34.76 -21.14
CA ASN A 200 1.20 -35.76 -21.77
C ASN A 200 0.98 -35.80 -23.28
N HIS A 201 2.04 -35.90 -24.06
CA HIS A 201 1.94 -36.08 -25.50
C HIS A 201 1.09 -37.30 -25.89
N THR A 202 0.37 -37.19 -26.99
CA THR A 202 -0.26 -38.33 -27.66
C THR A 202 0.34 -38.54 -29.04
N ALA A 203 0.22 -39.74 -29.58
CA ALA A 203 0.84 -40.10 -30.86
C ALA A 203 0.16 -39.43 -32.07
N ASP A 204 -1.15 -39.22 -32.03
CA ASP A 204 -1.95 -38.81 -33.19
C ASP A 204 -2.60 -37.43 -33.06
N LYS A 205 -2.78 -36.90 -31.84
CA LYS A 205 -3.52 -35.65 -31.58
C LYS A 205 -2.76 -34.68 -30.69
N ASP A 206 -2.92 -33.40 -30.97
CA ASP A 206 -2.50 -32.36 -30.04
C ASP A 206 -3.37 -32.44 -28.79
N VAL A 207 -2.76 -32.17 -27.64
CA VAL A 207 -3.47 -32.04 -26.37
C VAL A 207 -3.84 -30.59 -26.17
N LEU A 208 -5.11 -30.34 -25.89
CA LEU A 208 -5.68 -29.02 -25.68
C LEU A 208 -6.23 -28.93 -24.26
N LEU A 209 -5.90 -27.85 -23.58
CA LEU A 209 -6.53 -27.38 -22.34
C LEU A 209 -7.12 -26.00 -22.63
N LEU A 210 -8.43 -25.91 -22.78
CA LEU A 210 -9.12 -24.70 -23.23
C LEU A 210 -10.21 -24.27 -22.27
N ILE A 211 -10.41 -22.96 -22.15
CA ILE A 211 -11.57 -22.35 -21.50
C ILE A 211 -12.20 -21.34 -22.46
N ASP A 212 -13.50 -21.08 -22.30
CA ASP A 212 -14.17 -20.03 -23.07
C ASP A 212 -13.50 -18.68 -22.79
N LYS A 213 -13.26 -17.90 -23.86
CA LYS A 213 -12.66 -16.57 -23.71
C LYS A 213 -13.63 -15.66 -22.94
N PRO A 214 -13.20 -15.01 -21.84
CA PRO A 214 -14.02 -14.02 -21.17
C PRO A 214 -14.32 -12.81 -22.06
N GLN A 215 -15.46 -12.16 -21.79
CA GLN A 215 -15.91 -10.98 -22.52
C GLN A 215 -14.94 -9.80 -22.35
N GLY A 216 -14.79 -9.01 -23.42
CA GLY A 216 -13.91 -7.84 -23.44
C GLY A 216 -12.42 -8.16 -23.62
N ASP A 217 -11.59 -7.16 -23.36
CA ASP A 217 -10.14 -7.27 -23.40
C ASP A 217 -9.63 -8.06 -22.19
N ILE A 218 -8.68 -8.98 -22.41
CA ILE A 218 -8.12 -9.83 -21.37
C ILE A 218 -6.60 -9.96 -21.50
N ALA A 219 -5.98 -10.45 -20.46
CA ALA A 219 -4.64 -11.04 -20.50
C ALA A 219 -4.69 -12.44 -19.91
N ILE A 220 -3.97 -13.39 -20.53
CA ILE A 220 -3.77 -14.74 -20.01
C ILE A 220 -2.27 -14.97 -19.80
N GLN A 221 -1.92 -15.37 -18.59
CA GLN A 221 -0.57 -15.80 -18.23
C GLN A 221 -0.59 -17.28 -17.87
N VAL A 222 0.36 -18.03 -18.43
CA VAL A 222 0.60 -19.44 -18.09
C VAL A 222 1.99 -19.55 -17.50
N ILE A 223 2.07 -20.17 -16.32
CA ILE A 223 3.31 -20.48 -15.61
C ILE A 223 3.47 -22.00 -15.68
N ALA A 224 4.54 -22.49 -16.31
CA ALA A 224 4.73 -23.91 -16.56
C ALA A 224 6.21 -24.33 -16.47
N ASP A 225 6.42 -25.55 -15.99
CA ASP A 225 7.68 -26.27 -16.10
C ASP A 225 7.64 -27.11 -17.38
N TYR A 226 8.33 -26.63 -18.41
CA TYR A 226 8.42 -27.30 -19.70
C TYR A 226 9.73 -26.92 -20.40
N THR A 227 10.51 -27.92 -20.82
CA THR A 227 11.82 -27.71 -21.43
C THR A 227 12.01 -28.73 -22.55
N PRO A 228 11.65 -28.36 -23.78
CA PRO A 228 11.78 -29.26 -24.93
C PRO A 228 13.24 -29.54 -25.28
N ASP A 229 13.64 -30.79 -25.18
CA ASP A 229 15.03 -31.23 -25.41
C ASP A 229 15.27 -31.82 -26.81
N VAL A 230 14.21 -32.04 -27.58
CA VAL A 230 14.29 -32.65 -28.91
C VAL A 230 13.47 -31.89 -29.95
N GLU A 231 13.91 -31.96 -31.21
CA GLU A 231 13.20 -31.32 -32.32
C GLU A 231 11.76 -31.86 -32.46
N GLY A 232 10.82 -30.93 -32.59
CA GLY A 232 9.39 -31.23 -32.71
C GLY A 232 8.64 -31.31 -31.39
N ASP A 233 9.34 -31.38 -30.26
CA ASP A 233 8.73 -31.22 -28.93
C ASP A 233 8.35 -29.73 -28.74
N LYS A 234 7.05 -29.48 -28.68
CA LYS A 234 6.46 -28.14 -28.69
C LYS A 234 5.20 -28.07 -27.86
N GLY A 235 5.04 -26.96 -27.15
CA GLY A 235 3.87 -26.68 -26.33
C GLY A 235 3.86 -25.23 -25.88
N GLY A 236 2.69 -24.69 -25.51
CA GLY A 236 2.57 -23.29 -25.12
C GLY A 236 1.15 -22.77 -25.16
N LEU A 237 0.99 -21.46 -25.35
CA LEU A 237 -0.30 -20.79 -25.40
C LEU A 237 -1.03 -21.03 -26.71
N ILE A 238 -2.36 -21.11 -26.63
CA ILE A 238 -3.24 -21.13 -27.79
C ILE A 238 -4.38 -20.13 -27.65
N ILE A 239 -4.58 -19.35 -28.71
CA ILE A 239 -5.77 -18.53 -28.94
C ILE A 239 -6.59 -19.25 -30.00
N TYR A 240 -7.82 -19.65 -29.69
CA TYR A 240 -8.58 -20.61 -30.47
C TYR A 240 -9.91 -20.01 -30.93
N GLN A 241 -10.20 -20.10 -32.23
CA GLN A 241 -11.53 -19.86 -32.78
C GLN A 241 -12.19 -21.16 -33.20
N ASN A 242 -11.47 -21.96 -34.00
CA ASN A 242 -11.86 -23.30 -34.45
C ASN A 242 -10.61 -24.11 -34.87
N ALA A 243 -10.79 -25.31 -35.41
CA ALA A 243 -9.67 -26.20 -35.75
C ALA A 243 -8.71 -25.62 -36.82
N ASP A 244 -9.26 -24.82 -37.74
CA ASP A 244 -8.53 -24.22 -38.86
C ASP A 244 -8.01 -22.81 -38.53
N ASN A 245 -8.69 -22.08 -37.65
CA ASN A 245 -8.34 -20.73 -37.23
C ASN A 245 -7.92 -20.72 -35.74
N LYS A 246 -6.60 -20.67 -35.53
CA LYS A 246 -5.98 -20.58 -34.21
C LYS A 246 -4.60 -19.91 -34.32
N VAL A 247 -4.17 -19.29 -33.23
CA VAL A 247 -2.82 -18.76 -33.05
C VAL A 247 -2.16 -19.56 -31.94
N GLU A 248 -0.96 -20.09 -32.20
CA GLU A 248 -0.18 -20.89 -31.26
C GLU A 248 1.13 -20.16 -30.95
N PHE A 249 1.41 -19.91 -29.67
CA PHE A 249 2.65 -19.32 -29.19
C PHE A 249 3.40 -20.38 -28.36
N LEU A 250 4.38 -21.02 -28.98
CA LEU A 250 4.96 -22.28 -28.52
C LEU A 250 6.42 -22.13 -28.11
N GLU A 251 6.76 -22.73 -26.97
CA GLU A 251 8.14 -23.08 -26.62
C GLU A 251 8.55 -24.32 -27.44
N SER A 252 9.82 -24.36 -27.85
CA SER A 252 10.35 -25.44 -28.69
C SER A 252 11.85 -25.59 -28.56
N HIS A 253 12.36 -26.80 -28.80
CA HIS A 253 13.78 -27.08 -28.68
C HIS A 253 14.64 -26.16 -29.57
N SER A 254 15.71 -25.60 -28.99
CA SER A 254 16.71 -24.81 -29.70
C SER A 254 18.12 -25.28 -29.37
N ILE A 255 18.89 -25.67 -30.39
CA ILE A 255 20.29 -26.08 -30.25
C ILE A 255 21.20 -24.88 -29.92
N THR A 256 20.76 -23.65 -30.19
CA THR A 256 21.56 -22.43 -30.08
C THR A 256 21.19 -21.55 -28.89
N SER A 257 20.08 -21.84 -28.21
CA SER A 257 19.62 -21.11 -27.03
C SER A 257 19.58 -22.04 -25.82
N SER A 258 20.05 -21.57 -24.67
CA SER A 258 19.93 -22.26 -23.39
C SER A 258 18.92 -21.57 -22.46
N LYS A 259 18.06 -20.70 -22.99
CA LYS A 259 17.06 -19.96 -22.21
C LYS A 259 15.80 -20.80 -22.06
N GLU A 260 15.35 -20.98 -20.83
CA GLU A 260 14.08 -21.63 -20.51
C GLU A 260 13.01 -20.55 -20.29
N HIS A 261 11.97 -20.52 -21.12
CA HIS A 261 10.85 -19.59 -20.95
C HIS A 261 9.72 -20.31 -20.20
N LYS A 262 9.61 -20.07 -18.90
CA LYS A 262 8.63 -20.74 -18.01
C LYS A 262 7.31 -19.99 -17.86
N GLU A 263 7.26 -18.77 -18.36
CA GLU A 263 6.09 -17.91 -18.26
C GLU A 263 5.76 -17.33 -19.64
N TRP A 264 4.54 -17.58 -20.09
CA TRP A 264 3.99 -17.06 -21.35
C TRP A 264 2.80 -16.15 -21.06
N LEU A 265 2.69 -15.05 -21.79
CA LEU A 265 1.62 -14.07 -21.63
C LEU A 265 1.05 -13.72 -23.01
N ALA A 266 -0.28 -13.69 -23.13
CA ALA A 266 -0.98 -13.12 -24.27
C ALA A 266 -1.98 -12.06 -23.79
N THR A 267 -2.08 -10.94 -24.51
CA THR A 267 -2.97 -9.83 -24.14
C THR A 267 -3.80 -9.40 -25.34
N SER A 268 -5.10 -9.19 -25.16
CA SER A 268 -6.02 -8.83 -26.24
C SER A 268 -6.41 -7.35 -26.21
N THR A 269 -6.54 -6.75 -27.39
CA THR A 269 -7.28 -5.48 -27.61
C THR A 269 -8.22 -5.68 -28.79
N GLY A 270 -9.50 -5.91 -28.51
CA GLY A 270 -10.44 -6.45 -29.49
C GLY A 270 -9.97 -7.81 -29.99
N GLU A 271 -9.78 -7.93 -31.31
CA GLU A 271 -9.28 -9.15 -31.97
C GLU A 271 -7.75 -9.22 -32.06
N HIS A 272 -7.04 -8.16 -31.67
CA HIS A 272 -5.58 -8.14 -31.72
C HIS A 272 -4.98 -8.78 -30.48
N TRP A 273 -3.94 -9.60 -30.66
CA TRP A 273 -3.24 -10.29 -29.58
C TRP A 273 -1.75 -9.99 -29.63
N ASP A 274 -1.20 -9.54 -28.51
CA ASP A 274 0.24 -9.41 -28.28
C ASP A 274 0.73 -10.57 -27.41
N PHE A 275 1.87 -11.15 -27.76
CA PHE A 275 2.49 -12.29 -27.08
C PHE A 275 3.82 -11.91 -26.46
N TYR A 276 4.04 -12.40 -25.25
CA TYR A 276 5.24 -12.14 -24.46
C TYR A 276 5.74 -13.42 -23.82
N SER A 277 7.05 -13.47 -23.58
CA SER A 277 7.66 -14.54 -22.80
C SER A 277 8.56 -13.93 -21.73
N LYS A 278 8.77 -14.66 -20.63
CA LYS A 278 9.63 -14.21 -19.54
C LYS A 278 10.64 -15.31 -19.19
N VAL A 279 11.91 -14.93 -19.20
CA VAL A 279 13.06 -15.76 -18.83
C VAL A 279 13.57 -15.37 -17.44
N ASP A 280 13.65 -14.06 -17.19
CA ASP A 280 14.14 -13.49 -15.93
C ASP A 280 13.00 -12.78 -15.17
N SER A 281 13.17 -11.48 -14.88
CA SER A 281 12.25 -10.71 -14.03
C SER A 281 11.13 -9.97 -14.78
N THR A 282 11.23 -9.84 -16.10
CA THR A 282 10.31 -9.05 -16.93
C THR A 282 9.83 -9.80 -18.16
N PHE A 283 8.63 -9.49 -18.63
CA PHE A 283 8.10 -9.97 -19.90
C PHE A 283 8.72 -9.21 -21.07
N ASP A 284 9.28 -9.95 -22.02
CA ASP A 284 9.76 -9.46 -23.30
C ASP A 284 8.68 -9.68 -24.37
N TYR A 285 8.42 -8.65 -25.18
CA TYR A 285 7.54 -8.78 -26.34
C TYR A 285 8.13 -9.75 -27.36
N ALA A 286 7.31 -10.69 -27.81
CA ALA A 286 7.71 -11.71 -28.77
C ALA A 286 7.10 -11.44 -30.15
N ASP A 287 5.77 -11.37 -30.24
CA ASP A 287 5.06 -11.20 -31.52
C ASP A 287 3.62 -10.72 -31.30
N SER A 288 2.87 -10.52 -32.39
CA SER A 288 1.45 -10.19 -32.36
C SER A 288 0.68 -10.83 -33.53
N ASP A 289 -0.62 -11.07 -33.34
CA ASP A 289 -1.50 -11.57 -34.39
C ASP A 289 -2.94 -11.04 -34.23
N LYS A 290 -3.86 -11.46 -35.10
CA LYS A 290 -5.28 -11.10 -35.05
C LYS A 290 -6.16 -12.34 -35.15
N LEU A 291 -7.01 -12.52 -34.15
CA LEU A 291 -7.99 -13.59 -34.13
C LEU A 291 -9.17 -13.22 -33.23
N GLU A 292 -10.39 -13.36 -33.77
CA GLU A 292 -11.62 -13.36 -32.98
C GLU A 292 -11.73 -14.70 -32.22
N ALA A 293 -11.13 -14.73 -31.03
CA ALA A 293 -11.01 -15.93 -30.23
C ALA A 293 -12.34 -16.30 -29.55
N THR A 294 -12.70 -17.59 -29.62
CA THR A 294 -13.81 -18.14 -28.84
C THR A 294 -13.31 -18.81 -27.56
N LYS A 295 -12.07 -19.31 -27.56
CA LYS A 295 -11.41 -19.99 -26.44
C LYS A 295 -9.94 -19.59 -26.34
N ILE A 296 -9.38 -19.76 -25.15
CA ILE A 296 -7.97 -19.55 -24.84
C ILE A 296 -7.44 -20.66 -23.95
N GLY A 297 -6.14 -20.90 -23.94
CA GLY A 297 -5.53 -21.85 -23.01
C GLY A 297 -4.16 -22.34 -23.45
N VAL A 298 -3.92 -23.64 -23.27
CA VAL A 298 -2.64 -24.30 -23.52
C VAL A 298 -2.79 -25.40 -24.56
N VAL A 299 -1.78 -25.56 -25.41
CA VAL A 299 -1.64 -26.67 -26.35
C VAL A 299 -0.30 -27.37 -26.14
N LEU A 300 -0.30 -28.70 -26.17
CA LEU A 300 0.89 -29.54 -26.27
C LEU A 300 0.79 -30.34 -27.56
N LYS A 301 1.76 -30.19 -28.46
CA LYS A 301 1.71 -30.80 -29.80
C LYS A 301 1.83 -32.31 -29.71
N LYS A 302 1.20 -33.05 -30.62
CA LYS A 302 1.38 -34.51 -30.69
C LYS A 302 2.86 -34.89 -30.82
N GLY A 303 3.25 -36.02 -30.26
CA GLY A 303 4.65 -36.40 -30.12
C GLY A 303 4.86 -37.86 -29.76
N VAL A 304 6.13 -38.29 -29.82
CA VAL A 304 6.54 -39.64 -29.40
C VAL A 304 6.86 -39.57 -27.91
N SER A 305 5.96 -40.11 -27.08
CA SER A 305 5.93 -39.92 -25.62
C SER A 305 7.23 -40.23 -24.88
N ASP A 306 8.05 -41.16 -25.38
CA ASP A 306 9.24 -41.64 -24.67
C ASP A 306 10.45 -40.69 -24.82
N SER A 307 10.39 -39.74 -25.75
CA SER A 307 11.47 -38.78 -26.03
C SER A 307 11.08 -37.32 -25.78
N TYR A 308 9.79 -37.04 -25.55
CA TYR A 308 9.26 -35.68 -25.41
C TYR A 308 8.90 -35.45 -23.95
N GLU A 309 9.15 -34.23 -23.47
CA GLU A 309 8.91 -33.89 -22.08
C GLU A 309 7.42 -33.57 -21.84
N PRO A 310 6.83 -34.02 -20.73
CA PRO A 310 5.48 -33.58 -20.38
C PRO A 310 5.48 -32.08 -20.04
N LEU A 311 4.34 -31.41 -20.29
CA LEU A 311 4.15 -30.00 -19.93
C LEU A 311 3.45 -29.93 -18.58
N ASP A 312 4.16 -29.50 -17.54
CA ASP A 312 3.63 -29.32 -16.18
C ASP A 312 3.22 -27.86 -15.96
N ILE A 313 1.92 -27.59 -15.94
CA ILE A 313 1.38 -26.24 -15.71
C ILE A 313 1.24 -26.03 -14.20
N ASP A 314 1.90 -25.01 -13.66
CA ASP A 314 1.78 -24.57 -12.26
C ASP A 314 0.50 -23.75 -12.08
N ARG A 315 0.35 -22.69 -12.89
CA ARG A 315 -0.77 -21.75 -12.76
C ARG A 315 -1.21 -21.18 -14.10
N ILE A 316 -2.50 -20.87 -14.19
CA ILE A 316 -3.06 -20.05 -15.27
C ILE A 316 -3.79 -18.87 -14.63
N LEU A 317 -3.44 -17.65 -15.06
CA LEU A 317 -4.10 -16.43 -14.63
C LEU A 317 -4.77 -15.76 -15.82
N ILE A 318 -6.04 -15.41 -15.67
CA ILE A 318 -6.79 -14.63 -16.64
C ILE A 318 -7.27 -13.35 -15.95
N THR A 319 -6.92 -12.22 -16.53
CA THR A 319 -7.26 -10.89 -16.00
C THR A 319 -7.83 -10.00 -17.10
N SER A 320 -8.44 -8.87 -16.76
CA SER A 320 -9.02 -7.90 -17.72
C SER A 320 -7.98 -7.03 -18.44
N GLY A 321 -6.70 -7.37 -18.32
CA GLY A 321 -5.57 -6.69 -18.96
C GLY A 321 -4.27 -6.95 -18.22
N HIS A 322 -3.14 -6.44 -18.72
CA HIS A 322 -1.81 -6.71 -18.15
C HIS A 322 -1.20 -5.53 -17.37
N LYS A 323 -1.90 -4.39 -17.31
CA LYS A 323 -1.41 -3.17 -16.64
C LYS A 323 -2.25 -2.82 -15.43
N LEU A 324 -1.59 -2.34 -14.40
CA LEU A 324 -2.22 -1.68 -13.27
C LEU A 324 -2.52 -0.22 -13.62
N LYS A 325 -3.76 0.21 -13.41
CA LYS A 325 -4.26 1.51 -13.84
C LYS A 325 -4.47 2.41 -12.63
N LEU A 326 -3.67 3.47 -12.50
CA LEU A 326 -3.90 4.50 -11.49
C LEU A 326 -4.60 5.70 -12.11
N ARG A 327 -5.65 6.21 -11.48
CA ARG A 327 -6.48 7.32 -11.96
C ARG A 327 -6.71 8.36 -10.87
N GLN A 328 -7.13 9.56 -11.29
CA GLN A 328 -7.31 10.73 -10.43
C GLN A 328 -6.00 11.20 -9.76
N LEU A 329 -4.86 10.94 -10.40
CA LEU A 329 -3.57 11.47 -9.98
C LEU A 329 -3.45 12.93 -10.37
N PHE A 330 -2.63 13.68 -9.64
CA PHE A 330 -2.25 15.02 -10.03
C PHE A 330 -1.18 14.97 -11.13
N PRO A 331 -1.18 15.95 -12.05
CA PRO A 331 -0.08 16.16 -12.98
C PRO A 331 1.28 16.16 -12.26
N ASN A 332 2.29 15.57 -12.88
CA ASN A 332 3.64 15.45 -12.34
C ASN A 332 3.78 14.66 -11.01
N ASN A 333 2.77 13.89 -10.60
CA ASN A 333 3.01 12.89 -9.58
C ASN A 333 4.04 11.85 -10.07
N LYS A 334 4.95 11.48 -9.17
CA LYS A 334 5.87 10.37 -9.37
C LYS A 334 5.30 9.13 -8.70
N VAL A 335 5.20 8.03 -9.42
CA VAL A 335 4.65 6.76 -8.94
C VAL A 335 5.75 5.71 -8.93
N ILE A 336 5.92 5.03 -7.80
CA ILE A 336 6.91 3.97 -7.62
C ILE A 336 6.19 2.66 -7.31
N LEU A 337 6.41 1.64 -8.14
CA LEU A 337 6.02 0.26 -7.84
C LEU A 337 7.18 -0.44 -7.12
N LYS A 338 6.87 -1.17 -6.06
CA LYS A 338 7.84 -1.94 -5.27
C LYS A 338 7.36 -3.37 -5.05
N ASP A 339 8.30 -4.29 -4.92
CA ASP A 339 8.04 -5.65 -4.47
C ASP A 339 7.71 -5.70 -2.95
N GLU A 340 7.47 -6.91 -2.44
CA GLU A 340 7.19 -7.15 -1.02
C GLU A 340 8.30 -6.70 -0.06
N ASN A 341 9.56 -6.76 -0.52
CA ASN A 341 10.75 -6.40 0.24
C ASN A 341 11.05 -4.89 0.18
N GLY A 342 10.27 -4.13 -0.60
CA GLY A 342 10.44 -2.70 -0.79
C GLY A 342 11.45 -2.33 -1.89
N THR A 343 11.94 -3.30 -2.67
CA THR A 343 12.79 -3.06 -3.85
C THR A 343 11.97 -2.35 -4.91
N LYS A 344 12.51 -1.29 -5.51
CA LYS A 344 11.82 -0.56 -6.58
C LYS A 344 11.85 -1.36 -7.88
N ILE A 345 10.66 -1.66 -8.39
CA ILE A 345 10.45 -2.37 -9.67
C ILE A 345 10.35 -1.38 -10.82
N SER A 346 9.55 -0.32 -10.66
CA SER A 346 9.42 0.72 -11.67
C SER A 346 9.21 2.10 -11.04
N ILE A 347 9.64 3.13 -11.76
CA ILE A 347 9.43 4.53 -11.42
C ILE A 347 8.80 5.18 -12.64
N ASN A 348 7.60 5.74 -12.46
CA ASN A 348 6.80 6.31 -13.52
C ASN A 348 6.42 7.74 -13.16
N GLN A 349 6.23 8.58 -14.18
CA GLN A 349 5.90 10.00 -14.01
C GLN A 349 4.59 10.32 -14.72
N VAL A 350 3.62 10.90 -14.01
CA VAL A 350 2.35 11.34 -14.61
C VAL A 350 2.62 12.57 -15.48
N SER A 351 2.26 12.48 -16.76
CA SER A 351 2.38 13.59 -17.71
C SER A 351 1.54 14.80 -17.28
N LYS A 352 1.97 16.02 -17.66
CA LYS A 352 1.26 17.28 -17.37
C LYS A 352 -0.17 17.33 -17.90
N SER A 353 -0.47 16.58 -18.96
CA SER A 353 -1.79 16.52 -19.60
C SER A 353 -2.71 15.42 -19.05
N ASN A 354 -2.21 14.59 -18.13
CA ASN A 354 -2.88 13.36 -17.71
C ASN A 354 -3.24 13.42 -16.22
N THR A 355 -4.33 12.75 -15.86
CA THR A 355 -4.80 12.57 -14.48
C THR A 355 -4.69 11.11 -14.04
N GLY A 356 -3.74 10.37 -14.62
CA GLY A 356 -3.59 8.94 -14.39
C GLY A 356 -2.40 8.37 -15.16
N ILE A 357 -2.08 7.11 -14.85
CA ILE A 357 -0.97 6.38 -15.45
C ILE A 357 -1.27 4.88 -15.47
N ASP A 358 -0.72 4.18 -16.47
CA ASP A 358 -0.76 2.72 -16.58
C ASP A 358 0.64 2.17 -16.30
N ILE A 359 0.72 1.17 -15.43
CA ILE A 359 1.96 0.60 -14.92
C ILE A 359 2.01 -0.87 -15.32
N ASN A 360 3.08 -1.29 -15.99
CA ASN A 360 3.32 -2.69 -16.27
C ASN A 360 3.63 -3.43 -14.97
N LEU A 361 2.95 -4.55 -14.73
CA LEU A 361 3.27 -5.45 -13.64
C LEU A 361 4.31 -6.50 -14.10
N PRO A 362 5.19 -6.99 -13.21
CA PRO A 362 6.10 -8.10 -13.51
C PRO A 362 5.39 -9.43 -13.81
N SER A 363 4.13 -9.57 -13.38
CA SER A 363 3.23 -10.70 -13.61
C SER A 363 1.78 -10.20 -13.46
N LEU A 364 0.81 -10.91 -14.05
CA LEU A 364 -0.61 -10.58 -13.94
C LEU A 364 -1.12 -10.63 -12.50
N GLU A 365 -0.47 -11.38 -11.61
CA GLU A 365 -0.64 -11.29 -10.17
C GLU A 365 0.67 -10.83 -9.55
N PHE A 366 0.63 -9.74 -8.78
CA PHE A 366 1.82 -9.14 -8.21
C PHE A 366 1.58 -8.64 -6.78
N GLN A 367 2.19 -9.31 -5.82
CA GLN A 367 2.19 -8.87 -4.43
C GLN A 367 3.27 -7.80 -4.23
N GLY A 368 2.87 -6.62 -3.76
CA GLY A 368 3.81 -5.51 -3.63
C GLY A 368 3.20 -4.25 -3.06
N SER A 369 3.81 -3.12 -3.36
CA SER A 369 3.29 -1.80 -2.98
C SER A 369 3.47 -0.72 -4.04
N ILE A 370 2.56 0.24 -4.04
CA ILE A 370 2.66 1.49 -4.79
C ILE A 370 2.86 2.64 -3.82
N GLU A 371 3.71 3.57 -4.20
CA GLU A 371 3.89 4.86 -3.55
C GLU A 371 3.72 5.98 -4.57
N VAL A 372 2.96 7.02 -4.21
CA VAL A 372 2.74 8.22 -5.02
C VAL A 372 3.35 9.41 -4.32
N TYR A 373 4.13 10.18 -5.07
CA TYR A 373 4.86 11.36 -4.60
C TYR A 373 4.40 12.61 -5.34
N ASP A 374 4.40 13.76 -4.65
CA ASP A 374 4.19 15.07 -5.27
C ASP A 374 5.44 15.59 -6.02
N GLU A 375 5.33 16.78 -6.62
CA GLU A 375 6.43 17.45 -7.33
C GLU A 375 7.62 17.81 -6.43
N GLN A 376 7.39 17.92 -5.12
CA GLN A 376 8.42 18.23 -4.11
C GLN A 376 9.06 16.95 -3.54
N ASN A 377 8.71 15.77 -4.06
CA ASN A 377 9.12 14.45 -3.60
C ASN A 377 8.60 14.04 -2.21
N ASN A 378 7.51 14.62 -1.72
CA ASN A 378 6.84 14.13 -0.51
C ASN A 378 5.94 12.95 -0.87
N LEU A 379 5.89 11.93 -0.01
CA LEU A 379 4.99 10.80 -0.18
C LEU A 379 3.56 11.23 0.16
N ILE A 380 2.65 11.17 -0.81
CA ILE A 380 1.27 11.63 -0.68
C ILE A 380 0.23 10.52 -0.69
N ALA A 381 0.56 9.31 -1.15
CA ALA A 381 -0.29 8.13 -1.01
C ALA A 381 0.55 6.84 -1.07
N GLY A 382 0.05 5.77 -0.45
CA GLY A 382 0.65 4.45 -0.56
C GLY A 382 -0.38 3.34 -0.45
N LYS A 383 -0.14 2.24 -1.15
CA LYS A 383 -0.97 1.02 -1.07
C LYS A 383 -0.08 -0.22 -1.12
N LYS A 384 -0.18 -1.09 -0.12
CA LYS A 384 0.33 -2.45 -0.18
C LYS A 384 -0.84 -3.39 -0.43
N ALA A 385 -0.77 -4.22 -1.46
CA ALA A 385 -1.84 -5.12 -1.87
C ALA A 385 -1.31 -6.24 -2.78
N LEU A 386 -2.15 -7.24 -3.01
CA LEU A 386 -2.05 -8.13 -4.15
C LEU A 386 -2.70 -7.42 -5.35
N PHE A 387 -1.90 -7.08 -6.35
CA PHE A 387 -2.36 -6.39 -7.55
C PHE A 387 -2.60 -7.37 -8.68
N TYR A 388 -3.66 -7.13 -9.43
CA TYR A 388 -3.93 -7.87 -10.66
C TYR A 388 -3.80 -6.98 -11.90
N GLY A 389 -3.36 -7.55 -13.02
CA GLY A 389 -3.41 -6.88 -14.30
C GLY A 389 -4.85 -6.44 -14.61
N GLY A 390 -5.06 -5.19 -15.02
CA GLY A 390 -6.39 -4.63 -15.23
C GLY A 390 -7.03 -3.99 -13.99
N ASP A 391 -6.44 -4.16 -12.79
CA ASP A 391 -6.87 -3.42 -11.60
C ASP A 391 -6.89 -1.91 -11.87
N ILE A 392 -7.94 -1.24 -11.39
CA ILE A 392 -8.04 0.22 -11.42
C ILE A 392 -8.06 0.75 -9.99
N TYR A 393 -7.11 1.61 -9.66
CA TYR A 393 -7.08 2.35 -8.42
C TYR A 393 -7.27 3.85 -8.65
N ASN A 394 -8.13 4.46 -7.84
CA ASN A 394 -8.34 5.89 -7.84
C ASN A 394 -7.65 6.51 -6.62
N MET A 395 -7.03 7.67 -6.83
CA MET A 395 -6.56 8.51 -5.73
C MET A 395 -7.68 9.43 -5.27
N GLY A 396 -7.98 9.44 -3.97
CA GLY A 396 -9.04 10.27 -3.39
C GLY A 396 -8.81 10.55 -1.91
N SER A 397 -9.68 11.32 -1.28
CA SER A 397 -9.57 11.62 0.16
C SER A 397 -9.63 10.35 1.00
N PRO A 398 -8.84 10.21 2.10
CA PRO A 398 -8.91 9.14 3.09
C PRO A 398 -10.22 9.17 3.93
N ILE A 399 -11.38 9.16 3.27
CA ILE A 399 -12.69 9.08 3.91
C ILE A 399 -13.19 7.64 3.80
N LYS A 400 -13.55 7.06 4.94
CA LYS A 400 -13.97 5.68 5.07
C LYS A 400 -15.42 5.58 5.49
N ILE A 401 -16.05 4.47 5.15
CA ILE A 401 -17.35 4.08 5.73
C ILE A 401 -17.11 2.83 6.54
N LEU A 402 -17.37 2.89 7.84
CA LEU A 402 -17.15 1.79 8.76
C LEU A 402 -18.49 1.14 9.12
N MET A 403 -18.52 -0.19 9.10
CA MET A 403 -19.54 -1.03 9.71
C MET A 403 -18.86 -1.94 10.74
N ASP A 404 -19.36 -1.95 11.98
CA ASP A 404 -18.77 -2.73 13.09
C ASP A 404 -17.25 -2.51 13.25
N SER A 405 -16.83 -1.24 13.14
CA SER A 405 -15.44 -0.79 13.21
C SER A 405 -14.52 -1.30 12.08
N LYS A 406 -15.08 -1.89 11.03
CA LYS A 406 -14.35 -2.31 9.82
C LYS A 406 -14.76 -1.44 8.63
N ASP A 407 -13.79 -1.05 7.83
CA ASP A 407 -14.04 -0.35 6.57
C ASP A 407 -14.85 -1.25 5.63
N LEU A 408 -15.79 -0.66 4.90
CA LEU A 408 -16.52 -1.37 3.85
C LEU A 408 -15.52 -1.81 2.78
N ASN A 409 -15.76 -2.98 2.19
CA ASN A 409 -14.94 -3.46 1.09
C ASN A 409 -15.31 -2.68 -0.19
N ASP A 410 -14.30 -2.18 -0.90
CA ASP A 410 -14.48 -1.39 -2.12
C ASP A 410 -14.82 -2.26 -3.35
N THR A 411 -14.50 -3.56 -3.31
CA THR A 411 -14.61 -4.48 -4.45
C THR A 411 -15.56 -5.65 -4.22
N ASP A 412 -15.55 -6.23 -3.02
CA ASP A 412 -16.40 -7.37 -2.69
C ASP A 412 -17.65 -6.93 -1.91
N PRO A 413 -18.80 -7.60 -2.12
CA PRO A 413 -19.99 -7.31 -1.33
C PRO A 413 -19.74 -7.40 0.17
N THR A 414 -20.10 -6.36 0.91
CA THR A 414 -20.15 -6.43 2.38
C THR A 414 -21.49 -7.01 2.81
N ASP A 415 -21.48 -8.13 3.55
CA ASP A 415 -22.69 -8.73 4.09
C ASP A 415 -23.31 -7.84 5.19
N LEU A 416 -24.53 -7.37 4.97
CA LEU A 416 -25.29 -6.53 5.92
C LEU A 416 -26.12 -7.36 6.93
N GLY A 417 -26.07 -8.69 6.80
CA GLY A 417 -26.79 -9.67 7.60
C GLY A 417 -28.24 -9.90 7.16
N TYR A 418 -28.90 -10.85 7.84
CA TYR A 418 -30.26 -11.25 7.50
C TYR A 418 -31.32 -10.19 7.85
N MET A 419 -32.34 -10.06 6.99
CA MET A 419 -33.54 -9.27 7.28
C MET A 419 -34.42 -9.96 8.32
N ILE A 420 -34.93 -9.19 9.28
CA ILE A 420 -35.91 -9.63 10.29
C ILE A 420 -37.19 -8.83 10.06
N GLU A 421 -38.34 -9.51 10.00
CA GLU A 421 -39.64 -8.86 9.74
C GLU A 421 -39.67 -7.99 8.45
N GLY A 422 -38.91 -8.41 7.43
CA GLY A 422 -38.83 -7.73 6.14
C GLY A 422 -38.03 -6.42 6.15
N LYS A 423 -37.30 -6.12 7.24
CA LYS A 423 -36.44 -4.94 7.34
C LYS A 423 -35.08 -5.25 7.96
N ARG A 424 -34.10 -4.40 7.68
CA ARG A 424 -32.79 -4.41 8.35
C ARG A 424 -32.30 -2.98 8.47
N MET A 425 -32.01 -2.54 9.70
CA MET A 425 -31.37 -1.26 9.96
C MET A 425 -29.92 -1.50 10.36
N ILE A 426 -29.00 -0.86 9.66
CA ILE A 426 -27.55 -0.95 9.88
C ILE A 426 -27.05 0.42 10.33
N LYS A 427 -26.23 0.45 11.39
CA LYS A 427 -25.50 1.64 11.82
C LYS A 427 -24.14 1.64 11.12
N MET A 428 -23.79 2.76 10.52
CA MET A 428 -22.49 2.98 9.89
C MET A 428 -21.88 4.28 10.38
N ILE A 429 -20.57 4.42 10.18
CA ILE A 429 -19.81 5.61 10.55
C ILE A 429 -19.07 6.08 9.31
N VAL A 430 -19.25 7.34 8.90
CA VAL A 430 -18.31 7.95 7.96
C VAL A 430 -17.18 8.59 8.76
N GLN A 431 -15.94 8.30 8.38
CA GLN A 431 -14.76 8.76 9.10
C GLN A 431 -13.85 9.54 8.16
N ASN A 432 -13.50 10.76 8.54
CA ASN A 432 -12.52 11.58 7.85
C ASN A 432 -11.16 11.44 8.55
N GLU A 433 -10.26 10.67 7.95
CA GLU A 433 -8.90 10.51 8.48
C GLU A 433 -7.93 11.60 8.01
N ASN A 434 -8.40 12.60 7.25
CA ASN A 434 -7.59 13.73 6.84
C ASN A 434 -7.24 14.67 7.99
N SER A 435 -6.12 15.38 7.80
CA SER A 435 -5.74 16.55 8.59
C SER A 435 -6.58 17.81 8.28
N ILE A 436 -7.43 17.77 7.25
CA ILE A 436 -8.33 18.84 6.85
C ILE A 436 -9.79 18.39 6.90
N ALA A 437 -10.70 19.33 7.12
CA ALA A 437 -12.13 19.09 7.04
C ALA A 437 -12.56 18.90 5.58
N VAL A 438 -13.50 17.98 5.35
CA VAL A 438 -14.11 17.76 4.04
C VAL A 438 -15.45 18.48 3.99
N GLN A 439 -15.74 19.12 2.86
CA GLN A 439 -16.93 19.95 2.68
C GLN A 439 -17.93 19.27 1.76
N ASN A 440 -19.21 19.65 1.89
CA ASN A 440 -20.30 19.16 1.05
C ASN A 440 -20.40 17.62 0.98
N LEU A 441 -20.04 16.95 2.08
CA LEU A 441 -20.08 15.49 2.19
C LEU A 441 -21.52 14.99 2.07
N LYS A 442 -21.73 14.04 1.16
CA LYS A 442 -23.00 13.37 0.87
C LYS A 442 -22.78 11.86 0.87
N ILE A 443 -23.82 11.16 1.30
CA ILE A 443 -23.91 9.70 1.21
C ILE A 443 -25.19 9.38 0.45
N SER A 444 -25.10 8.54 -0.58
CA SER A 444 -26.26 8.09 -1.35
C SER A 444 -26.24 6.59 -1.59
N ILE A 445 -27.41 6.04 -1.81
CA ILE A 445 -27.61 4.68 -2.32
C ILE A 445 -27.51 4.73 -3.84
N GLU A 446 -26.67 3.87 -4.42
CA GLU A 446 -26.49 3.77 -5.86
C GLU A 446 -26.73 2.33 -6.35
N GLN A 447 -27.13 2.23 -7.62
CA GLN A 447 -27.29 0.95 -8.29
C GLN A 447 -25.96 0.20 -8.36
N TYR A 448 -25.98 -1.10 -8.08
CA TYR A 448 -24.87 -2.00 -8.30
C TYR A 448 -25.10 -2.79 -9.59
N MET A 449 -24.33 -2.48 -10.64
CA MET A 449 -24.46 -3.12 -11.95
C MET A 449 -25.92 -3.08 -12.45
N GLU A 450 -26.48 -4.18 -12.94
CA GLU A 450 -27.89 -4.32 -13.32
C GLU A 450 -28.83 -4.70 -12.16
N LYS A 451 -28.32 -4.80 -10.92
CA LYS A 451 -29.11 -5.26 -9.77
C LYS A 451 -30.06 -4.19 -9.26
N VAL A 452 -31.21 -4.61 -8.74
CA VAL A 452 -32.31 -3.71 -8.32
C VAL A 452 -32.30 -3.34 -6.84
N GLY A 453 -31.33 -3.85 -6.06
CA GLY A 453 -31.34 -3.74 -4.60
C GLY A 453 -31.27 -2.32 -4.05
N TYR A 454 -30.78 -1.38 -4.83
CA TYR A 454 -30.72 0.04 -4.48
C TYR A 454 -32.12 0.65 -4.24
N THR A 455 -33.17 0.09 -4.87
CA THR A 455 -34.55 0.57 -4.69
C THR A 455 -35.14 0.23 -3.31
N TRP A 456 -34.44 -0.59 -2.52
CA TRP A 456 -34.89 -1.08 -1.21
C TRP A 456 -34.12 -0.47 -0.06
N ALA A 457 -33.09 0.32 -0.37
CA ALA A 457 -32.19 0.88 0.62
C ALA A 457 -32.37 2.40 0.68
N ASP A 458 -32.49 2.90 1.90
CA ASP A 458 -32.51 4.32 2.23
C ASP A 458 -31.44 4.63 3.28
N VAL A 459 -31.02 5.89 3.34
CA VAL A 459 -30.07 6.43 4.31
C VAL A 459 -30.71 7.50 5.20
N SER A 460 -30.21 7.63 6.44
CA SER A 460 -30.69 8.61 7.41
C SER A 460 -29.60 9.06 8.39
N LEU A 461 -29.68 10.30 8.88
CA LEU A 461 -28.88 10.81 9.99
C LEU A 461 -29.60 10.77 11.35
N ASP A 462 -30.91 10.55 11.37
CA ASP A 462 -31.75 10.65 12.58
C ASP A 462 -32.64 9.42 12.82
N LYS A 463 -32.60 8.43 11.91
CA LYS A 463 -33.42 7.19 11.90
C LYS A 463 -34.92 7.41 11.65
N SER A 464 -35.33 8.61 11.28
CA SER A 464 -36.73 8.99 11.08
C SER A 464 -37.00 9.52 9.67
N THR A 465 -36.08 10.34 9.15
CA THR A 465 -36.13 10.86 7.79
C THR A 465 -35.25 9.98 6.91
N TRP A 466 -35.89 9.23 6.00
CA TRP A 466 -35.24 8.27 5.10
C TRP A 466 -35.29 8.82 3.67
N ALA A 467 -34.17 8.71 2.96
CA ALA A 467 -34.04 9.12 1.57
C ALA A 467 -32.95 8.29 0.87
N ASP A 468 -32.92 8.34 -0.46
CA ASP A 468 -31.86 7.76 -1.28
C ASP A 468 -30.51 8.50 -1.11
N GLN A 469 -30.54 9.76 -0.65
CA GLN A 469 -29.35 10.57 -0.37
C GLN A 469 -29.52 11.43 0.89
N ILE A 470 -28.46 11.50 1.70
CA ILE A 470 -28.31 12.44 2.81
C ILE A 470 -27.13 13.39 2.59
N THR A 471 -27.23 14.59 3.14
CA THR A 471 -26.12 15.56 3.20
C THR A 471 -25.61 15.65 4.64
N ILE A 472 -24.33 15.37 4.82
CA ILE A 472 -23.63 15.53 6.10
C ILE A 472 -23.12 16.97 6.26
N GLY A 473 -22.75 17.62 5.16
CA GLY A 473 -22.18 18.96 5.14
C GLY A 473 -20.68 18.92 5.39
N THR A 474 -20.21 19.56 6.45
CA THR A 474 -18.80 19.53 6.83
C THR A 474 -18.51 18.37 7.78
N LEU A 475 -17.49 17.57 7.47
CA LEU A 475 -16.92 16.60 8.41
C LEU A 475 -15.50 17.06 8.76
N GLY A 476 -15.27 17.34 10.05
CA GLY A 476 -14.02 17.88 10.56
C GLY A 476 -12.81 16.98 10.29
N ALA A 477 -11.61 17.54 10.37
CA ALA A 477 -10.37 16.77 10.33
C ALA A 477 -10.34 15.75 11.48
N ASN A 478 -9.88 14.52 11.22
CA ASN A 478 -9.80 13.43 12.20
C ASN A 478 -11.10 13.24 13.01
N SER A 479 -12.25 13.36 12.34
CA SER A 479 -13.56 13.23 12.96
C SER A 479 -14.43 12.23 12.21
N ASP A 480 -15.51 11.83 12.86
CA ASP A 480 -16.46 10.89 12.30
C ASP A 480 -17.91 11.33 12.55
N LYS A 481 -18.83 10.72 11.82
CA LYS A 481 -20.26 10.94 11.97
C LYS A 481 -21.04 9.65 11.70
N GLU A 482 -22.00 9.38 12.56
CA GLU A 482 -22.91 8.24 12.42
C GLU A 482 -23.99 8.53 11.38
N PHE A 483 -24.34 7.49 10.62
CA PHE A 483 -25.52 7.45 9.78
C PHE A 483 -26.11 6.03 9.78
N TRP A 484 -27.33 5.88 9.25
CA TRP A 484 -28.05 4.62 9.21
C TRP A 484 -28.46 4.27 7.80
N VAL A 485 -28.39 2.98 7.48
CA VAL A 485 -28.93 2.39 6.26
C VAL A 485 -30.13 1.53 6.66
N LEU A 486 -31.28 1.75 6.03
CA LEU A 486 -32.47 0.92 6.18
C LEU A 486 -32.70 0.17 4.88
N VAL A 487 -32.68 -1.16 4.95
CA VAL A 487 -33.08 -2.04 3.84
C VAL A 487 -34.49 -2.56 4.13
N THR A 488 -35.43 -2.34 3.22
CA THR A 488 -36.83 -2.80 3.33
C THR A 488 -37.17 -3.72 2.17
N LYS A 489 -37.64 -4.93 2.47
CA LYS A 489 -38.02 -5.91 1.45
C LYS A 489 -39.18 -5.40 0.59
N ASP A 490 -38.98 -5.38 -0.73
CA ASP A 490 -40.12 -5.29 -1.65
C ASP A 490 -40.81 -6.66 -1.73
N LEU A 491 -42.08 -6.69 -1.33
CA LEU A 491 -42.89 -7.89 -1.33
C LEU A 491 -43.23 -8.39 -2.74
N ASN A 492 -43.00 -7.58 -3.78
CA ASN A 492 -43.25 -7.94 -5.17
C ASN A 492 -42.08 -8.63 -5.86
N TYR A 493 -40.90 -8.67 -5.23
CA TYR A 493 -39.73 -9.33 -5.80
C TYR A 493 -39.70 -10.82 -5.50
N MET A 494 -39.63 -11.63 -6.55
CA MET A 494 -39.63 -13.10 -6.49
C MET A 494 -38.28 -13.72 -6.88
N GLY A 495 -37.18 -12.96 -6.86
CA GLY A 495 -35.85 -13.47 -7.18
C GLY A 495 -35.19 -14.21 -6.01
N LEU A 496 -34.30 -15.16 -6.35
CA LEU A 496 -33.48 -15.91 -5.40
C LEU A 496 -32.07 -15.32 -5.22
N GLU A 497 -31.73 -14.29 -6.00
CA GLU A 497 -30.41 -13.65 -5.94
C GLU A 497 -30.24 -12.79 -4.68
N PRO A 498 -29.00 -12.67 -4.15
CA PRO A 498 -28.67 -11.67 -3.15
C PRO A 498 -29.00 -10.26 -3.64
N ILE A 499 -29.40 -9.42 -2.71
CA ILE A 499 -29.77 -8.03 -2.98
C ILE A 499 -28.54 -7.17 -2.82
N LEU A 500 -28.13 -6.51 -3.90
CA LEU A 500 -26.90 -5.72 -3.97
C LEU A 500 -27.21 -4.27 -4.32
N PHE A 501 -26.48 -3.36 -3.68
CA PHE A 501 -26.47 -1.92 -3.94
C PHE A 501 -25.13 -1.34 -3.48
N ASN A 502 -24.79 -0.16 -3.99
CA ASN A 502 -23.61 0.60 -3.60
C ASN A 502 -23.98 1.69 -2.59
N ILE A 503 -23.07 1.98 -1.67
CA ILE A 503 -23.11 3.22 -0.88
C ILE A 503 -22.07 4.15 -1.48
N LYS A 504 -22.51 5.25 -2.09
CA LYS A 504 -21.63 6.25 -2.68
C LYS A 504 -21.32 7.34 -1.66
N LEU A 505 -20.04 7.64 -1.54
CA LEU A 505 -19.54 8.80 -0.83
C LEU A 505 -19.11 9.88 -1.83
N GLN A 506 -19.58 11.11 -1.64
CA GLN A 506 -19.21 12.26 -2.46
C GLN A 506 -18.91 13.47 -1.59
N HIS A 507 -17.85 14.21 -1.91
CA HIS A 507 -17.47 15.47 -1.27
C HIS A 507 -16.75 16.37 -2.29
N ASP A 508 -16.43 17.60 -1.90
CA ASP A 508 -15.68 18.57 -2.71
C ASP A 508 -14.18 18.31 -2.78
#